data_AF-A0AAQ4FJF8-F1
#
_entry.id   AF-A0AAQ4FJF8-F1
#
_cell.length_a   1.000
_cell.length_b   1.000
_cell.length_c   1.000
_cell.angle_alpha   90.00
_cell.angle_beta   90.00
_cell.angle_gamma   90.00
#
_symmetry.space_group_name_H-M   'P 1'
#
loop_
_entity.id
_entity.type
_entity.pdbx_description
1 polymer ?
#
loop_
_entity_poly.entity_id
_entity_poly.type
_entity_poly.pdbx_seq_one_letter_code
_entity_poly.pdbx_strand_id
1 'polypeptide(L)'
;MWTVKLNGIPEGLNDMAVTIKGTVYSFDYFGVNISDSDENAEHLIGVYTFDPASYRWHIVPVQPLREGQPNNIMGCSAVAYGHCAYLWG
;
A
#
# COMPACT_ATOMS: atom_id res chain seq x y z
N MET A 1 24.83 8.49 -4.45
CA MET A 1 23.41 8.07 -4.39
C MET A 1 23.28 6.86 -5.29
N TRP A 2 22.79 5.74 -4.79
CA TRP A 2 22.46 4.58 -5.61
C TRP A 2 20.94 4.46 -5.62
N THR A 3 20.36 4.45 -6.82
CA THR A 3 18.92 4.24 -7.01
C THR A 3 18.78 2.91 -7.73
N VAL A 4 18.01 1.98 -7.14
CA VAL A 4 17.70 0.69 -7.76
C VAL A 4 16.26 0.74 -8.23
N LYS A 5 16.02 0.47 -9.52
CA LYS A 5 14.68 0.28 -10.06
C LYS A 5 14.24 -1.16 -9.79
N LEU A 6 13.19 -1.32 -9.00
CA LEU A 6 12.53 -2.60 -8.76
C LEU A 6 11.36 -2.72 -9.74
N ASN A 7 11.34 -3.77 -10.56
CA ASN A 7 10.22 -4.04 -11.48
C ASN A 7 9.11 -4.82 -10.73
N GLY A 8 7.87 -4.75 -11.24
CA GLY A 8 6.75 -5.53 -10.70
C GLY A 8 6.00 -4.88 -9.54
N ILE A 9 6.19 -3.58 -9.33
CA ILE A 9 5.19 -2.78 -8.60
C ILE A 9 3.94 -2.73 -9.49
N PRO A 10 2.72 -2.88 -8.92
CA PRO A 10 1.49 -2.60 -9.67
C PRO A 10 1.56 -1.23 -10.33
N GLU A 11 0.94 -1.06 -11.50
CA GLU A 11 0.88 0.24 -12.16
C GLU A 11 0.01 1.19 -11.33
N GLY A 12 0.65 1.88 -10.37
CA GLY A 12 0.00 2.69 -9.35
C GLY A 12 0.99 3.65 -8.69
N LEU A 13 0.46 4.73 -8.14
CA LEU A 13 1.24 5.74 -7.44
C LEU A 13 1.52 5.20 -6.04
N ASN A 14 2.68 4.57 -5.85
CA ASN A 14 3.20 4.27 -4.52
C ASN A 14 3.49 5.58 -3.78
N ASP A 15 2.45 6.18 -3.21
CA ASP A 15 2.52 7.50 -2.58
C ASP A 15 3.30 7.45 -1.27
N MET A 16 3.28 6.31 -0.57
CA MET A 16 3.88 6.18 0.76
C MET A 16 4.47 4.80 1.00
N ALA A 17 5.61 4.75 1.69
CA ALA A 17 6.18 3.52 2.18
C ALA A 17 6.74 3.67 3.60
N VAL A 18 6.62 2.62 4.40
CA VAL A 18 7.20 2.54 5.75
C VAL A 18 7.84 1.18 5.97
N THR A 19 8.70 1.08 6.98
CA THR A 19 9.28 -0.21 7.40
C THR A 19 8.75 -0.59 8.77
N ILE A 20 8.20 -1.81 8.89
CA ILE A 20 7.76 -2.40 10.16
C ILE A 20 8.47 -3.75 10.31
N LYS A 21 9.24 -3.91 11.40
CA LYS A 21 10.00 -5.15 11.68
C LYS A 21 10.92 -5.61 10.52
N GLY A 22 11.48 -4.67 9.76
CA GLY A 22 12.36 -4.96 8.64
C GLY A 22 11.65 -5.32 7.33
N THR A 23 10.31 -5.37 7.33
CA THR A 23 9.51 -5.51 6.10
C THR A 23 9.08 -4.13 5.61
N VAL A 24 9.29 -3.88 4.33
CA VAL A 24 8.81 -2.65 3.68
C VAL A 24 7.35 -2.84 3.27
N TYR A 25 6.51 -1.91 3.69
CA TYR A 25 5.11 -1.80 3.28
C TYR A 25 4.94 -0.56 2.42
N SER A 26 4.26 -0.71 1.29
CA SER A 26 3.84 0.38 0.41
C SER A 26 2.33 0.51 0.44
N PHE A 27 1.84 1.74 0.38
CA PHE A 27 0.42 2.07 0.37
C PHE A 27 0.09 2.82 -0.91
N ASP A 28 -1.00 2.42 -1.56
CA ASP A 28 -1.50 3.00 -2.80
C ASP A 28 -2.98 3.35 -2.65
N TYR A 29 -3.39 4.43 -3.32
CA TYR A 29 -4.77 4.88 -3.41
C TYR A 29 -5.65 3.86 -4.17
N PHE A 30 -5.09 3.08 -5.09
CA PHE A 30 -5.82 2.04 -5.80
C PHE A 30 -5.46 0.63 -5.29
N GLY A 31 -6.35 0.06 -4.48
CA GLY A 31 -6.25 -1.34 -4.10
C GLY A 31 -6.45 -2.28 -5.29
N VAL A 32 -5.46 -3.13 -5.60
CA VAL A 32 -5.55 -4.13 -6.70
C VAL A 32 -6.34 -5.40 -6.30
N ASN A 33 -7.08 -5.37 -5.19
CA ASN A 33 -7.89 -6.52 -4.76
C ASN A 33 -9.27 -6.58 -5.42
N ILE A 34 -9.52 -5.74 -6.42
CA ILE A 34 -10.84 -5.63 -7.01
C ILE A 34 -10.73 -6.01 -8.48
N SER A 35 -11.41 -7.09 -8.86
CA SER A 35 -11.74 -7.34 -10.26
C SER A 35 -12.37 -6.07 -10.83
N ASP A 36 -11.98 -5.63 -12.03
CA ASP A 36 -12.46 -4.41 -12.72
C ASP A 36 -13.99 -4.20 -12.75
N SER A 37 -14.78 -5.17 -12.29
CA SER A 37 -16.24 -5.18 -12.19
C SER A 37 -16.82 -4.85 -10.81
N ASP A 38 -16.03 -4.69 -9.74
CA ASP A 38 -16.58 -4.48 -8.39
C ASP A 38 -16.61 -2.99 -8.04
N GLU A 39 -17.82 -2.46 -7.87
CA GLU A 39 -18.12 -1.09 -7.43
C GLU A 39 -17.50 -0.74 -6.06
N ASN A 40 -16.98 -1.75 -5.35
CA ASN A 40 -16.28 -1.62 -4.07
C ASN A 40 -14.79 -1.26 -4.21
N ALA A 41 -14.28 -1.10 -5.44
CA ALA A 41 -12.88 -0.74 -5.69
C ALA A 41 -12.45 0.55 -5.00
N GLU A 42 -13.39 1.49 -4.93
CA GLU A 42 -13.19 2.81 -4.36
C GLU A 42 -13.10 2.79 -2.82
N HIS A 43 -13.16 1.63 -2.16
CA HIS A 43 -13.16 1.52 -0.70
C HIS A 43 -11.96 0.76 -0.11
N LEU A 44 -10.90 0.51 -0.90
CA LEU A 44 -9.70 -0.19 -0.43
C LEU A 44 -8.43 0.65 -0.60
N ILE A 45 -7.62 0.67 0.46
CA ILE A 45 -6.21 1.07 0.36
C ILE A 45 -5.41 -0.13 -0.14
N GLY A 46 -4.68 0.04 -1.24
CA GLY A 46 -3.74 -0.96 -1.73
C GLY A 46 -2.57 -1.09 -0.76
N VAL A 47 -2.29 -2.29 -0.26
CA VAL A 47 -1.15 -2.54 0.63
C VAL A 47 -0.27 -3.61 0.01
N TYR A 48 1.02 -3.32 -0.09
CA TYR A 48 2.00 -4.21 -0.69
C TYR A 48 3.20 -4.39 0.23
N THR A 49 3.79 -5.58 0.22
CA THR A 49 5.09 -5.83 0.89
C THR A 49 6.16 -6.14 -0.13
N PHE A 50 7.38 -5.68 0.11
CA PHE A 50 8.53 -6.05 -0.70
C PHE A 50 9.25 -7.27 -0.10
N ASP A 51 9.42 -8.31 -0.92
CA ASP A 51 10.29 -9.45 -0.61
C ASP A 51 11.70 -9.21 -1.18
N PRO A 52 12.71 -8.96 -0.33
CA PRO A 52 14.08 -8.71 -0.77
C PRO A 52 14.79 -9.97 -1.31
N ALA A 53 14.30 -11.18 -1.02
CA ALA A 53 14.91 -12.40 -1.53
C ALA A 53 14.57 -12.63 -3.00
N SER A 54 13.32 -12.37 -3.39
CA SER A 54 12.85 -12.53 -4.77
C SER A 54 12.84 -11.24 -5.59
N TYR A 55 13.05 -10.08 -4.96
CA TYR A 55 12.90 -8.74 -5.54
C TYR A 55 11.50 -8.50 -6.12
N ARG A 56 10.46 -9.00 -5.43
CA ARG A 56 9.07 -8.89 -5.87
C ARG A 56 8.20 -8.20 -4.82
N TRP A 57 7.14 -7.57 -5.31
CA TRP A 57 6.08 -7.04 -4.48
C TRP A 57 4.94 -8.06 -4.36
N HIS A 58 4.36 -8.12 -3.17
CA HIS A 58 3.23 -8.99 -2.85
C HIS A 58 2.07 -8.17 -2.34
N ILE A 59 0.87 -8.44 -2.84
CA ILE A 59 -0.37 -7.87 -2.31
C ILE A 59 -0.58 -8.39 -0.89
N VAL A 60 -0.87 -7.48 0.03
CA VAL A 60 -1.36 -7.81 1.36
C VAL A 60 -2.89 -7.86 1.31
N PRO A 61 -3.52 -8.97 1.71
CA PRO A 61 -4.96 -9.00 1.89
C PRO A 61 -5.37 -7.99 2.95
N VAL A 62 -6.20 -7.02 2.56
CA VAL A 62 -6.75 -5.99 3.45
C VAL A 62 -8.24 -6.20 3.62
N GLN A 63 -8.76 -5.81 4.78
CA GLN A 63 -10.20 -5.74 5.00
C GLN A 63 -10.76 -4.48 4.34
N PRO A 64 -12.01 -4.50 3.87
CA PRO A 64 -12.71 -3.29 3.44
C PRO A 64 -12.69 -2.20 4.51
N LEU A 65 -12.53 -0.96 4.05
CA LEU A 65 -12.68 0.19 4.92
C LEU A 65 -14.10 0.21 5.51
N ARG A 66 -14.19 0.58 6.79
CA ARG A 66 -15.48 0.79 7.47
C ARG A 66 -16.12 2.07 6.96
N GLU A 67 -17.45 2.14 7.03
CA GLU A 67 -18.20 3.37 6.71
C GLU A 67 -17.62 4.58 7.48
N GLY A 68 -17.34 5.66 6.75
CA GLY A 68 -16.72 6.88 7.30
C GLY A 68 -15.19 6.86 7.41
N GLN A 69 -14.51 5.77 7.02
CA GLN A 69 -13.05 5.79 6.89
C GLN A 69 -12.61 6.44 5.56
N PRO A 70 -11.52 7.23 5.56
CA PRO A 70 -11.03 7.85 4.34
C PRO A 70 -10.53 6.78 3.38
N ASN A 71 -11.10 6.77 2.18
CA ASN A 71 -10.68 5.94 1.05
C ASN A 71 -9.66 6.64 0.16
N ASN A 72 -9.55 7.97 0.26
CA ASN A 72 -8.53 8.75 -0.43
C ASN A 72 -7.36 9.06 0.50
N ILE A 73 -6.20 8.52 0.13
CA ILE A 73 -4.92 8.73 0.82
C ILE A 73 -3.90 9.51 -0.03
N MET A 74 -4.34 10.10 -1.15
CA MET A 74 -3.49 10.93 -1.98
C MET A 74 -2.98 12.14 -1.19
N GLY A 75 -1.66 12.29 -1.12
CA GLY A 75 -1.03 13.37 -0.37
C GLY A 75 -1.00 13.14 1.15
N CYS A 76 -1.45 11.99 1.64
CA CYS A 76 -1.23 11.61 3.03
C CYS A 76 0.26 11.36 3.30
N SER A 77 0.59 11.31 4.59
CA SER A 77 1.85 10.81 5.12
C SER A 77 1.63 9.48 5.83
N ALA A 78 2.68 8.65 5.89
CA ALA A 78 2.68 7.40 6.64
C ALA A 78 3.84 7.35 7.65
N VAL A 79 3.56 6.84 8.86
CA VAL A 79 4.58 6.55 9.89
C VAL A 79 4.37 5.17 10.47
N ALA A 80 5.49 4.46 10.68
CA ALA A 80 5.54 3.23 11.43
C ALA A 80 5.76 3.50 12.92
N TYR A 81 4.94 2.90 13.78
CA TYR A 81 5.16 2.87 15.21
C TYR A 81 4.75 1.52 15.80
N GLY A 82 5.69 0.85 16.46
CA GLY A 82 5.50 -0.48 17.02
C GLY A 82 5.23 -1.53 15.92
N HIS A 83 3.96 -1.96 15.82
CA HIS A 83 3.50 -2.96 14.85
C HIS A 83 2.45 -2.41 13.89
N CYS A 84 2.30 -1.08 13.87
CA CYS A 84 1.25 -0.39 13.13
C CYS A 84 1.87 0.63 12.17
N ALA A 85 1.19 0.83 11.04
CA ALA A 85 1.34 2.00 10.21
C ALA A 85 0.17 2.95 10.49
N TYR A 86 0.45 4.24 10.56
CA TYR A 86 -0.53 5.30 10.70
C TYR A 86 -0.48 6.15 9.45
N LEU A 87 -1.63 6.36 8.82
CA LEU A 87 -1.80 7.20 7.64
C LEU A 87 -2.63 8.43 8.05
N TRP A 88 -2.21 9.62 7.66
CA TRP A 88 -2.95 10.85 7.90
C TRP A 88 -2.57 11.94 6.90
N GLY A 89 -3.47 12.91 6.71
CA GLY A 89 -3.26 14.05 5.82
C GLY A 89 -4.48 14.28 4.95
#